data_AF-A0A2A9E2S8-F1
#
_entry.id   AF-A0A2A9E2S8-F1
#
_cell.length_a   1.000
_cell.length_b   1.000
_cell.length_c   1.000
_cell.angle_alpha   90.00
_cell.angle_beta   90.00
_cell.angle_gamma   90.00
#
_symmetry.space_group_name_H-M   'P 1'
#
loop_
_entity.id
_entity.type
_entity.pdbx_description
1 polymer ?
#
loop_
_entity_poly.entity_id
_entity_poly.type
_entity_poly.pdbx_seq_one_letter_code
_entity_poly.pdbx_strand_id
1 'polypeptide(L)'
;MGALKPIHWLVFIVILLLLFGAKRLPDLAKSVGQSLKIFKKEIKELNEDDAPAPVQPQTYQQPQANPVPGAPAAGGPAIPLDTTNPATRTGPASSPESTTPPKV
;
A
#
# COMPACT_ATOMS: atom_id res chain seq x y z
N MET A 1 0.33 51.15 -11.03
CA MET A 1 -0.49 50.05 -11.60
C MET A 1 -0.35 48.85 -10.68
N GLY A 2 -1.38 48.62 -9.86
CA GLY A 2 -1.31 47.77 -8.67
C GLY A 2 -1.10 46.31 -9.03
N ALA A 3 0.08 45.80 -8.65
CA ALA A 3 0.38 44.38 -8.66
C ALA A 3 -0.78 43.62 -8.01
N LEU A 4 -1.36 42.74 -8.82
CA LEU A 4 -2.44 41.80 -8.55
C LEU A 4 -2.36 41.33 -7.09
N LYS A 5 -3.29 41.83 -6.27
CA LYS A 5 -3.26 41.63 -4.82
C LYS A 5 -3.25 40.13 -4.54
N PRO A 6 -2.24 39.59 -3.82
CA PRO A 6 -2.12 38.18 -3.46
C PRO A 6 -3.39 37.56 -2.83
N ILE A 7 -4.26 38.43 -2.30
CA ILE A 7 -5.56 38.09 -1.76
C ILE A 7 -6.47 37.31 -2.75
N HIS A 8 -6.38 37.56 -4.06
CA HIS A 8 -7.23 36.86 -5.04
C HIS A 8 -6.88 35.36 -5.12
N TRP A 9 -5.58 35.05 -5.06
CA TRP A 9 -5.09 33.68 -5.01
C TRP A 9 -5.52 32.96 -3.74
N LEU A 10 -5.49 33.67 -2.60
CA LEU A 10 -5.96 33.12 -1.33
C LEU A 10 -7.46 32.78 -1.39
N VAL A 11 -8.29 33.66 -1.95
CA VAL A 11 -9.73 33.40 -2.12
C VAL A 11 -9.98 32.18 -3.02
N PHE A 12 -9.23 32.03 -4.10
CA PHE A 12 -9.34 30.87 -4.99
C PHE A 12 -8.99 29.57 -4.27
N ILE A 13 -7.87 29.54 -3.52
CA ILE A 13 -7.49 28.39 -2.70
C ILE A 13 -8.58 28.05 -1.69
N VAL A 14 -9.12 29.05 -0.99
CA VAL A 14 -10.22 28.85 -0.03
C VAL A 14 -11.43 28.23 -0.70
N ILE A 15 -11.84 28.72 -1.87
CA ILE A 15 -12.95 28.11 -2.64
C ILE A 15 -12.66 26.65 -2.99
N LEU A 16 -11.45 26.32 -3.45
CA LEU A 16 -11.08 24.92 -3.74
C LEU A 16 -11.10 24.06 -2.48
N LEU A 17 -10.62 24.57 -1.34
CA LEU A 17 -10.69 23.84 -0.07
C LEU A 17 -12.12 23.61 0.39
N LEU A 18 -13.06 24.53 0.15
CA LEU A 18 -14.47 24.33 0.49
C LEU A 18 -15.14 23.30 -0.43
N LEU A 19 -14.85 23.32 -1.73
CA LEU A 19 -15.45 22.39 -2.71
C LEU A 19 -14.87 20.98 -2.60
N PHE A 20 -13.54 20.87 -2.54
CA PHE A 20 -12.84 19.58 -2.48
C PHE A 20 -12.68 19.05 -1.05
N GLY A 21 -12.73 19.94 -0.05
CA GLY A 21 -12.48 19.61 1.35
C GLY A 21 -10.98 19.66 1.72
N ALA A 22 -10.69 20.08 2.96
CA ALA A 22 -9.32 20.22 3.47
C ALA A 22 -8.50 18.91 3.45
N LYS A 23 -9.16 17.75 3.42
CA LYS A 23 -8.50 16.44 3.41
C LYS A 23 -8.16 15.93 1.99
N ARG A 24 -8.84 16.41 0.94
CA ARG A 24 -8.65 15.89 -0.44
C ARG A 24 -7.59 16.61 -1.24
N LEU A 25 -7.41 17.92 -1.02
CA LEU A 25 -6.32 18.67 -1.63
C LEU A 25 -4.92 18.10 -1.31
N PRO A 26 -4.56 17.82 -0.04
CA PRO A 26 -3.25 17.25 0.26
C PRO A 26 -3.10 15.81 -0.28
N ASP A 27 -4.18 15.04 -0.35
CA ASP A 27 -4.15 13.68 -0.88
C ASP A 27 -3.89 13.66 -2.39
N LEU A 28 -4.63 14.51 -3.14
CA LEU A 28 -4.41 14.71 -4.58
C LEU A 28 -3.03 15.31 -4.88
N ALA A 29 -2.57 16.27 -4.07
CA ALA A 29 -1.24 16.83 -4.23
C ALA A 29 -0.14 15.79 -4.00
N LYS A 30 -0.33 14.85 -3.05
CA LYS A 30 0.63 13.77 -2.79
C LYS A 30 0.68 12.77 -3.93
N SER A 31 -0.46 12.32 -4.47
CA SER A 31 -0.48 11.36 -5.58
C SER A 31 0.06 11.97 -6.88
N VAL A 32 -0.36 13.19 -7.23
CA VAL A 32 0.14 13.92 -8.41
C VAL A 32 1.61 14.29 -8.24
N GLY A 33 2.02 14.70 -7.04
CA GLY A 33 3.41 15.04 -6.73
C GLY A 33 4.35 13.83 -6.81
N GLN A 34 3.88 12.63 -6.45
CA GLN A 34 4.65 11.39 -6.62
C GLN A 34 4.88 11.07 -8.10
N SER A 35 3.84 11.15 -8.93
CA SER A 35 3.96 10.96 -10.39
C SER A 35 4.90 12.00 -11.02
N LEU A 36 4.77 13.26 -10.61
CA LEU A 36 5.62 14.34 -11.11
C LEU A 36 7.08 14.21 -10.63
N LYS A 37 7.32 13.67 -9.43
CA LYS A 37 8.67 13.39 -8.92
C LYS A 37 9.38 12.32 -9.74
N ILE A 38 8.67 11.26 -10.12
CA ILE A 38 9.22 10.18 -10.96
C ILE A 38 9.54 10.76 -12.35
N PHE A 39 8.58 11.43 -12.96
CA PHE A 39 8.77 12.09 -14.25
C PHE A 39 9.92 13.12 -14.23
N LYS A 40 10.04 13.91 -13.15
CA LYS A 40 11.16 14.86 -12.98
C LYS A 40 12.50 14.15 -12.92
N LYS A 41 12.58 12.98 -12.27
CA LYS A 41 13.82 12.18 -12.20
C LYS A 41 14.20 11.64 -13.57
N GLU A 42 13.25 11.07 -14.31
CA GLU A 42 13.49 10.56 -15.65
C GLU A 42 13.93 11.70 -16.59
N ILE A 43 13.27 12.86 -16.57
CA ILE A 43 13.72 14.03 -17.35
C ILE A 43 15.10 14.50 -16.93
N LYS A 44 15.39 14.47 -15.63
CA LYS A 44 16.68 14.91 -15.08
C LYS A 44 17.78 13.94 -15.49
N GLU A 45 17.54 12.64 -15.49
CA GLU A 45 18.45 11.60 -15.99
C GLU A 45 18.78 11.82 -17.47
N LEU A 46 17.77 12.11 -18.30
CA LEU A 46 17.96 12.48 -19.71
C LEU A 46 18.76 13.78 -19.92
N ASN A 47 18.82 14.66 -18.92
CA ASN A 47 19.62 15.89 -18.95
C ASN A 47 20.96 15.75 -18.21
N GLU A 48 21.13 14.70 -17.40
CA GLU A 48 22.28 14.46 -16.51
C GLU A 48 23.25 13.41 -17.02
N ASP A 49 23.04 12.85 -18.22
CA ASP A 49 24.04 12.05 -18.95
C ASP A 49 25.38 12.81 -19.18
N ASP A 50 25.50 14.08 -18.75
CA ASP A 50 26.73 14.90 -18.75
C ASP A 50 27.26 15.31 -17.34
N ALA A 51 26.66 14.89 -16.20
CA ALA A 51 27.16 15.27 -14.86
C ALA A 51 26.80 14.31 -13.69
N PRO A 52 27.68 14.13 -12.67
CA PRO A 52 27.48 13.17 -11.59
C PRO A 52 26.34 13.56 -10.62
N ALA A 53 25.47 12.60 -10.33
CA ALA A 53 24.21 12.79 -9.61
C ALA A 53 24.37 13.05 -8.08
N PRO A 54 23.63 14.01 -7.49
CA PRO A 54 23.54 14.18 -6.05
C PRO A 54 22.47 13.27 -5.43
N VAL A 55 22.87 12.51 -4.40
CA VAL A 55 21.99 11.70 -3.55
C VAL A 55 21.00 12.58 -2.78
N GLN A 56 19.70 12.29 -2.92
CA GLN A 56 18.63 12.98 -2.16
C GLN A 56 18.08 12.07 -1.04
N PRO A 57 17.72 12.65 0.12
CA PRO A 57 17.30 11.90 1.30
C PRO A 57 15.97 11.19 1.08
N GLN A 58 15.95 9.89 1.37
CA GLN A 58 14.76 9.06 1.45
C GLN A 58 13.99 9.44 2.72
N THR A 59 12.82 10.06 2.60
CA THR A 59 11.90 10.21 3.73
C THR A 59 11.20 8.87 3.97
N TYR A 60 11.53 8.25 5.11
CA TYR A 60 10.92 7.03 5.60
C TYR A 60 9.41 7.22 5.81
N GLN A 61 8.59 6.36 5.22
CA GLN A 61 7.21 6.19 5.66
C GLN A 61 7.23 5.52 7.05
N GLN A 62 6.66 6.18 8.06
CA GLN A 62 6.40 5.56 9.35
C GLN A 62 5.37 4.43 9.18
N PRO A 63 5.64 3.21 9.68
CA PRO A 63 4.62 2.18 9.82
C PRO A 63 3.55 2.66 10.80
N GLN A 64 2.29 2.75 10.38
CA GLN A 64 1.19 2.90 11.32
C GLN A 64 1.08 1.62 12.16
N ALA A 65 1.13 1.78 13.49
CA ALA A 65 0.91 0.71 14.44
C ALA A 65 -0.52 0.16 14.31
N ASN A 66 -0.67 -1.13 13.99
CA ASN A 66 -1.91 -1.86 14.23
C ASN A 66 -1.99 -2.17 15.74
N PRO A 67 -3.02 -1.74 16.48
CA PRO A 67 -3.30 -2.36 17.76
C PRO A 67 -3.91 -3.74 17.46
N VAL A 68 -3.30 -4.80 17.98
CA VAL A 68 -3.94 -6.12 18.12
C VAL A 68 -4.32 -6.29 19.60
N PRO A 69 -5.55 -5.94 20.01
CA PRO A 69 -6.11 -6.40 21.28
C PRO A 69 -6.54 -7.86 21.09
N GLY A 70 -5.82 -8.80 21.69
CA GLY A 70 -6.22 -10.21 21.68
C GLY A 70 -5.09 -11.22 21.70
N ALA A 71 -3.99 -10.97 22.43
CA ALA A 71 -3.09 -12.05 22.82
C ALA A 71 -3.73 -12.81 24.00
N PRO A 72 -3.99 -14.13 23.89
CA PRO A 72 -4.50 -14.91 25.01
C PRO A 72 -3.43 -14.99 26.10
N ALA A 73 -3.72 -14.45 27.27
CA ALA A 73 -2.91 -14.64 28.46
C ALA A 73 -2.90 -16.13 28.82
N ALA A 74 -1.73 -16.75 28.76
CA ALA A 74 -1.50 -18.08 29.28
C ALA A 74 -1.71 -18.10 30.80
N GLY A 75 -2.64 -18.92 31.27
CA GLY A 75 -2.88 -19.16 32.70
C GLY A 75 -3.73 -20.40 32.95
N GLY A 76 -3.07 -21.48 33.40
CA GLY A 76 -3.73 -22.61 34.09
C GLY A 76 -3.41 -24.00 33.53
N PRO A 77 -2.85 -24.94 34.33
CA PRO A 77 -2.69 -26.34 33.95
C PRO A 77 -3.92 -27.17 34.37
N ALA A 78 -4.50 -27.94 33.45
CA ALA A 78 -5.34 -29.10 33.77
C ALA A 78 -5.15 -30.16 32.68
N ILE A 79 -4.81 -31.37 33.14
CA ILE A 79 -4.30 -32.53 32.40
C ILE A 79 -5.49 -33.43 31.95
N PRO A 80 -5.27 -34.50 31.15
CA PRO A 80 -6.13 -34.94 30.06
C PRO A 80 -7.07 -36.11 30.43
N LEU A 81 -8.12 -36.36 29.64
CA LEU A 81 -8.64 -37.69 29.32
C LEU A 81 -9.81 -37.56 28.33
N ASP A 82 -9.65 -38.07 27.10
CA ASP A 82 -10.62 -39.02 26.56
C ASP A 82 -9.96 -39.91 25.50
N THR A 83 -9.99 -41.19 25.83
CA THR A 83 -9.45 -42.35 25.12
C THR A 83 -10.44 -42.80 24.06
N THR A 84 -9.99 -42.92 22.80
CA THR A 84 -10.41 -43.88 21.74
C THR A 84 -9.74 -43.45 20.43
N ASN A 85 -8.43 -43.67 20.31
CA ASN A 85 -7.74 -44.84 19.74
C ASN A 85 -7.50 -44.74 18.20
N PRO A 86 -6.28 -45.02 17.71
CA PRO A 86 -5.81 -44.73 16.37
C PRO A 86 -5.87 -45.96 15.42
N ALA A 87 -5.77 -45.68 14.12
CA ALA A 87 -5.31 -46.56 13.04
C ALA A 87 -6.04 -47.90 12.77
N THR A 88 -6.90 -47.90 11.72
CA THR A 88 -7.09 -49.04 10.79
C THR A 88 -7.72 -48.50 9.50
N ARG A 89 -6.97 -48.35 8.40
CA ARG A 89 -6.77 -49.30 7.29
C ARG A 89 -7.97 -49.42 6.33
N THR A 90 -7.66 -49.29 5.03
CA THR A 90 -8.28 -49.93 3.84
C THR A 90 -9.72 -49.50 3.48
N GLY A 91 -9.94 -48.79 2.36
CA GLY A 91 -10.00 -49.34 0.99
C GLY A 91 -10.62 -48.34 -0.03
N PRO A 92 -10.81 -48.71 -1.31
CA PRO A 92 -10.13 -48.05 -2.45
C PRO A 92 -11.03 -47.31 -3.47
N ALA A 93 -10.36 -46.58 -4.37
CA ALA A 93 -10.72 -46.30 -5.78
C ALA A 93 -11.91 -45.38 -6.11
N SER A 94 -11.61 -44.19 -6.64
CA SER A 94 -12.08 -43.74 -7.97
C SER A 94 -11.31 -42.50 -8.45
N SER A 95 -10.36 -42.79 -9.34
CA SER A 95 -9.63 -42.06 -10.37
C SER A 95 -9.73 -40.52 -10.55
N PRO A 96 -8.59 -39.86 -10.85
CA PRO A 96 -8.52 -38.54 -11.45
C PRO A 96 -8.65 -38.65 -12.98
N GLU A 97 -9.70 -38.10 -13.59
CA GLU A 97 -9.82 -38.08 -15.06
C GLU A 97 -9.48 -36.72 -15.64
N SER A 98 -8.25 -36.66 -16.12
CA SER A 98 -7.74 -35.74 -17.12
C SER A 98 -8.59 -35.81 -18.39
N THR A 99 -9.17 -34.69 -18.83
CA THR A 99 -9.63 -34.51 -20.22
C THR A 99 -9.23 -33.14 -20.70
N THR A 100 -8.16 -33.09 -21.51
CA THR A 100 -8.01 -32.25 -22.70
C THR A 100 -6.75 -32.75 -23.43
N PRO A 101 -6.89 -33.49 -24.55
CA PRO A 101 -5.80 -33.67 -25.50
C PRO A 101 -5.93 -32.66 -26.67
N PRO A 102 -4.79 -32.26 -27.28
CA PRO A 102 -4.72 -31.14 -28.24
C PRO A 102 -4.75 -31.57 -29.73
N LYS A 103 -5.17 -30.60 -30.56
CA LYS A 103 -4.70 -30.23 -31.93
C LYS A 103 -4.46 -31.33 -32.98
N VAL A 104 -5.28 -31.29 -34.04
CA VAL A 104 -4.90 -31.40 -35.47
C VAL A 104 -5.78 -30.47 -36.30
#